data_AF-A0A4V1VJW0-F1
#
_entry.id   AF-A0A4V1VJW0-F1
#
_cell.length_a   1.000
_cell.length_b   1.000
_cell.length_c   1.000
_cell.angle_alpha   90.00
_cell.angle_beta   90.00
_cell.angle_gamma   90.00
#
_symmetry.space_group_name_H-M   'P 1'
#
loop_
_entity.id
_entity.type
_entity.pdbx_description
1 polymer ?
#
loop_
_entity_poly.entity_id
_entity_poly.type
_entity_poly.pdbx_seq_one_letter_code
_entity_poly.pdbx_strand_id
1 'polypeptide(L)'
;MRRRIAALRPLWDTLMLLVGVFIVVDVALVLVPGAPEIPWAGGIVGIGLALAFFMLLTVLIGFAPQADVPGPVELAPPVRGRWVSMNGPGQQLPSHGTRTRGQLGAIDVAGVSDASTPPVLRFGLRSSRPEEYPWFGEPVLAMAGGTVVRVRDRQRDHRARNTWQGLAFMVLLEGLAREMVGTSRILGNHVVVA
;
A
#
# COMPACT_ATOMS: atom_id res chain seq x y z
N MET A 1 -12.65 -12.72 -21.26
CA MET A 1 -13.12 -11.41 -20.72
C MET A 1 -12.16 -10.85 -19.64
N ARG A 2 -11.84 -11.60 -18.58
CA ARG A 2 -10.96 -11.14 -17.48
C ARG A 2 -9.58 -10.58 -17.92
N ARG A 3 -8.88 -11.24 -18.84
CA ARG A 3 -7.58 -10.78 -19.40
C ARG A 3 -7.68 -9.46 -20.18
N ARG A 4 -8.79 -9.21 -20.90
CA ARG A 4 -8.99 -7.96 -21.67
C ARG A 4 -9.27 -6.77 -20.75
N ILE A 5 -9.98 -6.99 -19.64
CA ILE A 5 -10.22 -5.95 -18.62
C ILE A 5 -8.93 -5.68 -17.83
N ALA A 6 -8.16 -6.72 -17.49
CA ALA A 6 -6.85 -6.54 -16.86
C ALA A 6 -5.86 -5.75 -17.75
N ALA A 7 -5.96 -5.88 -19.08
CA ALA A 7 -5.16 -5.10 -20.02
C ALA A 7 -5.50 -3.60 -20.01
N LEU A 8 -6.67 -3.20 -19.50
CA LEU A 8 -7.06 -1.80 -19.30
C LEU A 8 -6.50 -1.21 -18.00
N ARG A 9 -5.80 -1.99 -17.17
CA ARG A 9 -5.23 -1.52 -15.91
C ARG A 9 -4.29 -0.31 -16.08
N PRO A 10 -3.41 -0.24 -17.10
CA PRO A 10 -2.57 0.95 -17.31
C PRO A 10 -3.38 2.22 -17.61
N LEU A 11 -4.48 2.09 -18.37
CA LEU A 11 -5.41 3.20 -18.63
C LEU A 11 -6.06 3.66 -17.31
N TRP A 12 -6.47 2.70 -16.49
CA TRP A 12 -7.05 2.98 -15.18
C TRP A 12 -6.08 3.70 -14.23
N ASP A 13 -4.86 3.20 -14.13
CA ASP A 13 -3.81 3.81 -13.31
C ASP A 13 -3.48 5.23 -13.81
N THR A 14 -3.48 5.45 -15.13
CA THR A 14 -3.30 6.78 -15.75
C THR A 14 -4.45 7.72 -15.40
N LEU A 15 -5.71 7.26 -15.47
CA LEU A 15 -6.87 8.06 -15.11
C LEU A 15 -6.82 8.47 -13.62
N MET A 16 -6.44 7.53 -12.74
CA MET A 16 -6.27 7.82 -11.31
C MET A 16 -5.17 8.85 -11.05
N LEU A 17 -4.05 8.75 -11.75
CA LEU A 17 -2.99 9.74 -11.68
C LEU A 17 -3.47 11.12 -12.12
N LEU A 18 -4.18 11.23 -13.26
CA LEU A 18 -4.68 12.50 -13.77
C LEU A 18 -5.66 13.17 -12.81
N VAL A 19 -6.59 12.40 -12.21
CA VAL A 19 -7.53 12.90 -11.20
C VAL A 19 -6.78 13.38 -9.96
N GLY A 20 -5.80 12.62 -9.48
CA GLY A 20 -4.97 13.02 -8.34
C GLY A 20 -4.19 14.31 -8.60
N VAL A 21 -3.56 14.44 -9.78
CA VAL A 21 -2.84 15.65 -10.19
C VAL A 21 -3.80 16.84 -10.28
N PHE A 22 -4.99 16.66 -10.85
CA PHE A 22 -6.00 17.72 -10.92
C PHE A 22 -6.36 18.24 -9.53
N ILE A 23 -6.65 17.36 -8.56
CA ILE A 23 -6.97 17.74 -7.18
C ILE A 23 -5.81 18.55 -6.55
N VAL A 24 -4.56 18.09 -6.73
CA VAL A 24 -3.38 18.78 -6.17
C VAL A 24 -3.21 20.17 -6.78
N VAL A 25 -3.36 20.30 -8.10
CA VAL A 25 -3.23 21.59 -8.79
C VAL A 25 -4.34 22.55 -8.35
N ASP A 26 -5.58 22.08 -8.28
CA ASP A 26 -6.73 22.91 -7.87
C ASP A 26 -6.56 23.42 -6.44
N VAL A 27 -6.20 22.54 -5.49
CA VAL A 27 -5.89 22.94 -4.11
C VAL A 27 -4.72 23.91 -4.03
N ALA A 28 -3.65 23.69 -4.83
CA ALA A 28 -2.51 24.61 -4.86
C ALA A 28 -2.91 26.00 -5.39
N LEU A 29 -3.75 26.07 -6.43
CA LEU A 29 -4.25 27.34 -6.97
C LEU A 29 -5.11 28.11 -5.96
N VAL A 30 -5.86 27.41 -5.10
CA VAL A 30 -6.63 28.04 -4.00
C VAL A 30 -5.73 28.56 -2.87
N LEU A 31 -4.64 27.86 -2.57
CA LEU A 31 -3.77 28.17 -1.42
C LEU A 31 -2.63 29.15 -1.72
N VAL A 32 -2.28 29.37 -2.99
CA VAL A 32 -1.15 30.25 -3.38
C VAL A 32 -1.64 31.68 -3.63
N PRO A 33 -1.19 32.68 -2.83
CA PRO A 33 -1.54 34.08 -3.06
C PRO A 33 -1.09 34.57 -4.44
N GLY A 34 -2.00 35.18 -5.21
CA GLY A 34 -1.71 35.73 -6.54
C GLY A 34 -1.82 34.72 -7.70
N ALA A 35 -2.24 33.49 -7.43
CA ALA A 35 -2.65 32.55 -8.48
C ALA A 35 -3.93 33.02 -9.18
N PRO A 36 -4.19 32.61 -10.44
CA PRO A 36 -5.45 32.93 -11.14
C PRO A 36 -6.66 32.50 -10.31
N GLU A 37 -7.59 33.41 -10.06
CA GLU A 37 -8.78 33.13 -9.27
C GLU A 37 -9.70 32.16 -10.01
N ILE A 38 -9.82 30.94 -9.50
CA ILE A 38 -10.92 30.04 -9.85
C ILE A 38 -12.13 30.49 -9.03
N PRO A 39 -13.31 30.73 -9.62
CA PRO A 39 -14.50 31.06 -8.86
C PRO A 39 -14.71 30.01 -7.76
N TRP A 40 -14.80 30.44 -6.51
CA TRP A 40 -14.88 29.55 -5.33
C TRP A 40 -15.95 28.46 -5.46
N ALA A 41 -17.07 28.78 -6.12
CA ALA A 41 -18.13 27.84 -6.45
C ALA A 41 -17.70 26.77 -7.47
N GLY A 42 -16.86 27.11 -8.45
CA GLY A 42 -16.26 26.18 -9.41
C GLY A 42 -15.18 25.29 -8.79
N GLY A 43 -14.36 25.83 -7.86
CA GLY A 43 -13.34 25.07 -7.14
C GLY A 43 -13.93 24.01 -6.20
N ILE A 44 -14.88 24.39 -5.34
CA ILE A 44 -15.52 23.44 -4.40
C ILE A 44 -16.29 22.35 -5.15
N VAL A 45 -17.04 22.71 -6.19
CA VAL A 45 -17.76 21.73 -7.02
C VAL A 45 -16.78 20.84 -7.79
N GLY A 46 -15.69 21.40 -8.32
CA GLY A 46 -14.63 20.66 -9.01
C GLY A 46 -13.94 19.63 -8.12
N ILE A 47 -13.56 20.03 -6.89
CA ILE A 47 -13.00 19.13 -5.88
C ILE A 47 -14.02 18.05 -5.50
N GLY A 48 -15.27 18.43 -5.25
CA GLY A 48 -16.33 17.49 -4.90
C GLY A 48 -16.56 16.43 -5.99
N LEU A 49 -16.62 16.85 -7.26
CA LEU A 49 -16.74 15.96 -8.41
C LEU A 49 -15.50 15.08 -8.59
N ALA A 50 -14.30 15.61 -8.40
CA ALA A 50 -13.05 14.85 -8.50
C ALA A 50 -12.94 13.79 -7.39
N LEU A 51 -13.31 14.13 -6.16
CA LEU A 51 -13.36 13.18 -5.03
C LEU A 51 -14.44 12.12 -5.25
N ALA A 52 -15.63 12.50 -5.71
CA ALA A 52 -16.71 11.56 -6.03
C ALA A 52 -16.29 10.61 -7.16
N PHE A 53 -15.64 11.14 -8.21
CA PHE A 53 -15.12 10.34 -9.31
C PHE A 53 -13.98 9.42 -8.84
N PHE A 54 -13.05 9.91 -8.02
CA PHE A 54 -12.01 9.10 -7.40
C PHE A 54 -12.59 7.96 -6.55
N MET A 55 -13.61 8.24 -5.74
CA MET A 55 -14.29 7.24 -4.93
C MET A 55 -15.03 6.22 -5.79
N LEU A 56 -15.72 6.67 -6.85
CA LEU A 56 -16.36 5.80 -7.83
C LEU A 56 -15.35 4.86 -8.50
N LEU A 57 -14.21 5.40 -8.96
CA LEU A 57 -13.15 4.58 -9.55
C LEU A 57 -12.59 3.58 -8.51
N THR A 58 -12.35 4.01 -7.27
CA THR A 58 -11.93 3.08 -6.20
C THR A 58 -12.93 1.94 -6.00
N VAL A 59 -14.23 2.23 -5.99
CA VAL A 59 -15.30 1.23 -5.91
C VAL A 59 -15.30 0.29 -7.13
N LEU A 60 -15.11 0.84 -8.33
CA LEU A 60 -15.06 0.07 -9.58
C LEU A 60 -13.84 -0.88 -9.64
N ILE A 61 -12.72 -0.56 -8.99
CA ILE A 61 -11.60 -1.52 -8.80
C ILE A 61 -12.05 -2.75 -8.01
N GLY A 62 -12.96 -2.59 -7.04
CA GLY A 62 -13.54 -3.69 -6.27
C GLY A 62 -14.28 -4.71 -7.14
N PHE A 63 -14.84 -4.27 -8.26
CA PHE A 63 -15.52 -5.11 -9.26
C PHE A 63 -14.59 -5.62 -10.37
N ALA A 64 -13.31 -5.24 -10.36
CA ALA A 64 -12.35 -5.72 -11.36
C ALA A 64 -12.24 -7.25 -11.30
N PRO A 65 -12.17 -7.93 -12.46
CA PRO A 65 -12.17 -9.39 -12.50
C PRO A 65 -11.01 -9.96 -11.69
N GLN A 66 -11.39 -10.74 -10.68
CA GLN A 66 -10.45 -11.37 -9.77
C GLN A 66 -9.93 -12.66 -10.40
N ALA A 67 -8.66 -13.00 -10.13
CA ALA A 67 -8.17 -14.33 -10.43
C ALA A 67 -8.96 -15.36 -9.61
N ASP A 68 -9.16 -16.55 -10.16
CA ASP A 68 -9.74 -17.66 -9.41
C ASP A 68 -8.86 -17.96 -8.19
N VAL A 69 -9.48 -18.33 -7.07
CA VAL A 69 -8.76 -18.77 -5.88
C VAL A 69 -8.33 -20.21 -6.14
N PRO A 70 -7.02 -20.51 -6.27
CA PRO A 70 -6.59 -21.90 -6.14
C PRO A 70 -7.00 -22.42 -4.76
N GLY A 71 -7.21 -23.72 -4.62
CA GLY A 71 -7.40 -24.32 -3.29
C GLY A 71 -6.24 -23.98 -2.34
N PRO A 72 -6.43 -24.12 -1.02
CA PRO A 72 -5.38 -23.87 -0.05
C PRO A 72 -4.10 -24.64 -0.41
N VAL A 73 -2.96 -23.96 -0.36
CA VAL A 73 -1.63 -24.55 -0.58
C VAL A 73 -0.85 -24.44 0.71
N GLU A 74 -0.24 -25.55 1.12
CA GLU A 74 0.65 -25.57 2.28
C GLU A 74 1.98 -24.91 1.93
N LEU A 75 2.39 -23.94 2.75
CA LEU A 75 3.60 -23.15 2.58
C LEU A 75 4.43 -23.22 3.85
N ALA A 76 5.76 -23.26 3.70
CA ALA A 76 6.67 -23.13 4.83
C ALA A 76 6.65 -21.69 5.38
N PRO A 77 6.87 -21.47 6.68
CA PRO A 77 7.00 -20.13 7.24
C PRO A 77 8.16 -19.35 6.56
N PRO A 78 8.02 -18.04 6.30
CA PRO A 78 9.08 -17.24 5.68
C PRO A 78 10.20 -16.86 6.67
N VAL A 79 10.11 -17.27 7.92
CA VAL A 79 11.04 -16.91 9.01
C VAL A 79 11.33 -18.15 9.88
N ARG A 80 12.37 -18.09 10.71
CA ARG A 80 12.76 -19.16 11.64
C ARG A 80 12.84 -18.62 13.07
N GLY A 81 12.59 -19.48 14.05
CA GLY A 81 12.56 -19.09 15.46
C GLY A 81 11.18 -18.59 15.91
N ARG A 82 11.16 -17.66 16.88
CA ARG A 82 9.91 -17.15 17.47
C ARG A 82 9.45 -15.87 16.78
N TRP A 83 8.26 -15.94 16.20
CA TRP A 83 7.61 -14.85 15.47
C TRP A 83 6.11 -14.84 15.75
N VAL A 84 5.49 -13.68 15.54
CA VAL A 84 4.05 -13.47 15.68
C VAL A 84 3.45 -13.18 14.32
N SER A 85 2.38 -13.89 13.97
CA SER A 85 1.52 -13.56 12.83
C SER A 85 0.47 -12.54 13.29
N MET A 86 0.43 -11.36 12.67
CA MET A 86 -0.53 -10.29 13.06
C MET A 86 -1.81 -10.35 12.23
N ASN A 87 -1.66 -10.39 10.90
CA ASN A 87 -2.74 -10.51 9.93
C ASN A 87 -2.45 -11.71 9.04
N GLY A 88 -3.43 -12.56 8.78
CA GLY A 88 -3.21 -13.69 7.89
C GLY A 88 -4.45 -14.51 7.56
N PRO A 89 -4.30 -15.53 6.70
CA PRO A 89 -5.41 -16.36 6.22
C PRO A 89 -6.08 -17.19 7.34
N GLY A 90 -5.40 -17.37 8.49
CA GLY A 90 -5.97 -18.01 9.67
C GLY A 90 -7.05 -17.19 10.39
N GLN A 91 -7.17 -15.88 10.11
CA GLN A 91 -8.21 -15.02 10.70
C GLN A 91 -9.37 -14.78 9.72
N GLN A 92 -9.07 -14.37 8.49
CA GLN A 92 -10.07 -14.11 7.45
C GLN A 92 -9.46 -14.16 6.04
N LEU A 93 -10.32 -14.32 5.04
CA LEU A 93 -10.00 -14.15 3.63
C LEU A 93 -10.95 -13.13 2.98
N PRO A 94 -10.45 -12.12 2.24
CA PRO A 94 -9.04 -11.80 2.03
C PRO A 94 -8.36 -11.30 3.31
N SER A 95 -7.13 -11.74 3.59
CA SER A 95 -6.42 -11.44 4.83
C SER A 95 -6.26 -9.94 5.09
N HIS A 96 -6.06 -9.15 4.03
CA HIS A 96 -5.89 -7.71 4.09
C HIS A 96 -7.02 -6.94 3.39
N GLY A 97 -8.22 -7.55 3.32
CA GLY A 97 -9.41 -6.92 2.74
C GLY A 97 -9.38 -6.72 1.21
N THR A 98 -8.32 -7.17 0.54
CA THR A 98 -8.18 -7.10 -0.92
C THR A 98 -7.55 -8.35 -1.50
N ARG A 99 -7.95 -8.68 -2.73
CA ARG A 99 -7.42 -9.84 -3.50
C ARG A 99 -6.33 -9.43 -4.47
N THR A 100 -6.05 -8.12 -4.55
CA THR A 100 -5.06 -7.57 -5.45
C THR A 100 -3.66 -7.75 -4.88
N ARG A 101 -2.63 -7.73 -5.74
CA ARG A 101 -1.21 -7.64 -5.33
C ARG A 101 -0.75 -8.73 -4.34
N GLY A 102 -1.32 -9.94 -4.44
CA GLY A 102 -0.96 -11.07 -3.58
C GLY A 102 -1.53 -11.01 -2.16
N GLN A 103 -2.44 -10.07 -1.87
CA GLN A 103 -2.96 -9.82 -0.52
C GLN A 103 -4.09 -10.78 -0.09
N LEU A 104 -4.55 -11.68 -0.97
CA LEU A 104 -5.63 -12.62 -0.66
C LEU A 104 -5.29 -13.47 0.58
N GLY A 105 -4.11 -14.07 0.60
CA GLY A 105 -3.61 -14.90 1.70
C GLY A 105 -2.24 -14.45 2.18
N ALA A 106 -1.95 -13.15 2.09
CA ALA A 106 -0.73 -12.58 2.63
C ALA A 106 -0.70 -12.71 4.15
N ILE A 107 0.51 -12.77 4.72
CA ILE A 107 0.74 -12.84 6.16
C ILE A 107 1.68 -11.72 6.58
N ASP A 108 1.27 -10.97 7.61
CA ASP A 108 2.15 -10.02 8.28
C ASP A 108 2.81 -10.72 9.46
N VAL A 109 4.14 -10.75 9.46
CA VAL A 109 4.92 -11.31 10.56
C VAL A 109 5.73 -10.23 11.26
N ALA A 110 5.82 -10.35 12.58
CA ALA A 110 6.67 -9.51 13.42
C ALA A 110 7.49 -10.39 14.38
N GLY A 111 8.71 -9.95 14.69
CA GLY A 111 9.49 -10.59 15.75
C GLY A 111 8.80 -10.43 17.10
N VAL A 112 9.17 -11.26 18.07
CA VAL A 112 8.68 -11.10 19.45
C VAL A 112 9.25 -9.80 20.03
N SER A 113 8.37 -8.89 20.43
CA SER A 113 8.76 -7.64 21.07
C SER A 113 9.44 -7.87 22.43
N ASP A 114 10.43 -7.05 22.71
CA ASP A 114 11.10 -6.94 24.01
C ASP A 114 11.05 -5.48 24.53
N ALA A 115 11.70 -5.22 25.66
CA ALA A 115 11.73 -3.89 26.27
C ALA A 115 12.42 -2.81 25.40
N SER A 116 13.24 -3.21 24.43
CA SER A 116 13.91 -2.29 23.50
C SER A 116 13.07 -1.98 22.27
N THR A 117 12.03 -2.76 22.01
CA THR A 117 11.19 -2.63 20.83
C THR A 117 10.40 -1.31 20.86
N PRO A 118 10.49 -0.46 19.82
CA PRO A 118 9.72 0.78 19.77
C PRO A 118 8.21 0.51 19.87
N PRO A 119 7.44 1.38 20.56
CA PRO A 119 5.99 1.26 20.64
C PRO A 119 5.34 1.24 19.25
N VAL A 120 4.21 0.54 19.15
CA VAL A 120 3.36 0.50 17.94
C VAL A 120 2.96 1.91 17.51
N LEU A 121 2.60 2.75 18.48
CA LEU A 121 2.28 4.15 18.27
C LEU A 121 2.77 4.97 19.47
N ARG A 122 3.43 6.10 19.19
CA ARG A 122 3.91 7.02 20.23
C ARG A 122 3.73 8.49 19.83
N PHE A 123 3.86 9.36 20.81
CA PHE A 123 4.02 10.79 20.56
C PHE A 123 5.48 11.09 20.21
N GLY A 124 5.69 11.84 19.13
CA GLY A 124 7.03 12.28 18.74
C GLY A 124 7.08 12.78 17.30
N LEU A 125 7.95 13.75 17.04
CA LEU A 125 8.09 14.34 15.71
C LEU A 125 8.77 13.41 14.71
N ARG A 126 9.56 12.44 15.19
CA ARG A 126 10.32 11.50 14.36
C ARG A 126 9.92 10.07 14.67
N SER A 127 9.54 9.34 13.63
CA SER A 127 9.26 7.91 13.71
C SER A 127 10.54 7.09 13.84
N SER A 128 10.45 5.88 14.41
CA SER A 128 11.62 5.02 14.65
C SER A 128 12.31 4.60 13.37
N ARG A 129 13.63 4.50 13.43
CA ARG A 129 14.42 3.85 12.40
C ARG A 129 14.14 2.35 12.40
N PRO A 130 14.24 1.68 11.24
CA PRO A 130 14.03 0.24 11.18
C PRO A 130 15.06 -0.53 12.02
N GLU A 131 16.30 -0.03 12.13
CA GLU A 131 17.37 -0.63 12.94
C GLU A 131 17.11 -0.59 14.45
N GLU A 132 16.09 0.15 14.91
CA GLU A 132 15.65 0.15 16.31
C GLU A 132 14.79 -1.08 16.65
N TYR A 133 14.32 -1.85 15.65
CA TYR A 133 13.53 -3.06 15.88
C TYR A 133 14.47 -4.27 15.99
N PRO A 134 14.36 -5.11 17.04
CA PRO A 134 15.31 -6.20 17.30
C PRO A 134 15.47 -7.22 16.17
N TRP A 135 14.41 -7.42 15.38
CA TRP A 135 14.39 -8.36 14.25
C TRP A 135 14.78 -7.72 12.91
N PHE A 136 15.24 -6.47 12.91
CA PHE A 136 15.73 -5.85 11.68
C PHE A 136 16.99 -6.55 11.18
N GLY A 137 17.01 -6.88 9.89
CA GLY A 137 18.12 -7.63 9.27
C GLY A 137 17.99 -9.14 9.35
N GLU A 138 16.98 -9.68 10.05
CA GLU A 138 16.68 -11.12 10.04
C GLU A 138 16.31 -11.60 8.63
N PRO A 139 16.74 -12.80 8.22
CA PRO A 139 16.52 -13.30 6.88
C PRO A 139 15.05 -13.69 6.65
N VAL A 140 14.54 -13.31 5.48
CA VAL A 140 13.26 -13.80 4.94
C VAL A 140 13.56 -14.93 3.96
N LEU A 141 13.04 -16.11 4.27
CA LEU A 141 13.26 -17.35 3.52
C LEU A 141 12.11 -17.60 2.54
N ALA A 142 12.41 -18.34 1.47
CA ALA A 142 11.39 -18.79 0.54
C ALA A 142 10.37 -19.70 1.24
N MET A 143 9.08 -19.41 1.04
CA MET A 143 7.97 -20.19 1.61
C MET A 143 7.68 -21.48 0.84
N ALA A 144 8.15 -21.56 -0.41
CA ALA A 144 8.00 -22.73 -1.27
C ALA A 144 9.20 -22.82 -2.23
N GLY A 145 9.44 -24.02 -2.75
CA GLY A 145 10.32 -24.21 -3.90
C GLY A 145 9.69 -23.62 -5.17
N GLY A 146 10.53 -23.18 -6.10
CA GLY A 146 10.11 -22.65 -7.39
C GLY A 146 11.21 -21.81 -8.04
N THR A 147 10.87 -21.17 -9.15
CA THR A 147 11.78 -20.31 -9.89
C THR A 147 11.56 -18.85 -9.51
N VAL A 148 12.63 -18.15 -9.14
CA VAL A 148 12.55 -16.70 -8.98
C VAL A 148 12.37 -16.06 -10.34
N VAL A 149 11.16 -15.58 -10.63
CA VAL A 149 10.82 -14.95 -11.91
C VAL A 149 10.91 -13.42 -11.88
N ARG A 150 10.96 -12.83 -10.68
CA ARG A 150 11.09 -11.38 -10.52
C ARG A 150 11.72 -11.03 -9.17
N VAL A 151 12.62 -10.04 -9.19
CA VAL A 151 13.21 -9.42 -8.00
C VAL A 151 13.07 -7.91 -8.10
N ARG A 152 12.75 -7.27 -6.97
CA ARG A 152 12.79 -5.82 -6.78
C ARG A 152 13.40 -5.53 -5.40
N ASP A 153 14.49 -4.79 -5.40
CA ASP A 153 15.35 -4.54 -4.23
C ASP A 153 15.81 -3.08 -4.11
N ARG A 154 15.18 -2.17 -4.87
CA ARG A 154 15.62 -0.76 -4.98
C ARG A 154 14.97 0.18 -3.97
N GLN A 155 14.07 -0.30 -3.13
CA GLN A 155 13.44 0.52 -2.11
C GLN A 155 14.31 0.53 -0.85
N ARG A 156 14.52 1.73 -0.30
CA ARG A 156 15.19 1.90 1.00
C ARG A 156 14.24 1.49 2.13
N ASP A 157 14.78 0.89 3.18
CA ASP A 157 14.05 0.71 4.44
C ASP A 157 13.66 2.07 5.02
N HIS A 158 12.36 2.34 5.05
CA HIS A 158 11.84 3.58 5.57
C HIS A 158 11.71 3.51 7.09
N ARG A 159 11.67 4.68 7.73
CA ARG A 159 11.30 4.75 9.15
C ARG A 159 9.92 4.11 9.37
N ALA A 160 9.66 3.57 10.55
CA ALA A 160 8.32 3.14 10.92
C ALA A 160 7.32 4.31 10.81
N ARG A 161 6.02 4.02 10.81
CA ARG A 161 4.96 5.05 10.90
C ARG A 161 4.38 5.09 12.33
N ASN A 162 5.23 4.84 13.32
CA ASN A 162 4.84 4.67 14.73
C ASN A 162 4.71 6.00 15.50
N THR A 163 4.41 7.10 14.83
CA THR A 163 4.05 8.37 15.46
C THR A 163 2.71 8.83 14.92
N TRP A 164 1.93 9.58 15.70
CA TRP A 164 0.65 10.12 15.23
C TRP A 164 0.78 10.92 13.94
N GLN A 165 1.82 11.75 13.83
CA GLN A 165 2.12 12.53 12.63
C GLN A 165 2.52 11.62 11.46
N GLY A 166 3.33 10.59 11.71
CA GLY A 166 3.76 9.63 10.69
C GLY A 166 2.60 8.78 10.19
N LEU A 167 1.70 8.36 11.08
CA LEU A 167 0.49 7.63 10.75
C LEU A 167 -0.48 8.50 9.95
N ALA A 168 -0.74 9.74 10.39
CA ALA A 168 -1.58 10.68 9.65
C ALA A 168 -1.02 10.95 8.24
N PHE A 169 0.29 11.21 8.13
CA PHE A 169 0.96 11.35 6.84
C PHE A 169 0.78 10.10 5.96
N MET A 170 0.94 8.91 6.53
CA MET A 170 0.80 7.66 5.80
C MET A 170 -0.60 7.48 5.22
N VAL A 171 -1.62 7.66 6.06
CA VAL A 171 -3.02 7.44 5.71
C VAL A 171 -3.52 8.49 4.73
N LEU A 172 -3.17 9.77 4.93
CA LEU A 172 -3.74 10.87 4.17
C LEU A 172 -3.01 11.14 2.85
N LEU A 173 -1.68 10.98 2.82
CA LEU A 173 -0.85 11.43 1.70
C LEU A 173 -0.02 10.30 1.10
N GLU A 174 0.72 9.55 1.92
CA GLU A 174 1.68 8.57 1.43
C GLU A 174 1.01 7.42 0.68
N GLY A 175 -0.08 6.87 1.20
CA GLY A 175 -0.81 5.78 0.58
C GLY A 175 -1.32 6.15 -0.81
N LEU A 176 -1.93 7.33 -0.93
CA LEU A 176 -2.41 7.89 -2.20
C LEU A 176 -1.25 8.04 -3.20
N ALA A 177 -0.15 8.67 -2.77
CA ALA A 177 1.02 8.88 -3.60
C ALA A 177 1.63 7.55 -4.09
N ARG A 178 1.71 6.53 -3.22
CA ARG A 178 2.24 5.21 -3.59
C ARG A 178 1.32 4.49 -4.57
N GLU A 179 0.01 4.62 -4.43
CA GLU A 179 -0.95 4.01 -5.36
C GLU A 179 -0.83 4.64 -6.76
N MET A 180 -0.69 5.97 -6.84
CA MET A 180 -0.51 6.70 -8.10
C MET A 180 0.83 6.38 -8.80
N VAL A 181 1.92 6.20 -8.05
CA VAL A 181 3.23 5.84 -8.63
C VAL A 181 3.29 4.36 -9.03
N GLY A 182 2.35 3.55 -8.53
CA GLY A 182 2.10 2.20 -9.01
C GLY A 182 2.55 1.09 -8.05
N THR A 183 2.18 -0.14 -8.42
CA THR A 183 2.23 -1.33 -7.55
C THR A 183 3.59 -1.60 -6.89
N SER A 184 4.72 -1.28 -7.54
CA SER A 184 6.04 -1.46 -6.91
C SER A 184 6.28 -0.56 -5.70
N ARG A 185 5.65 0.62 -5.63
CA ARG A 185 5.73 1.49 -4.45
C ARG A 185 4.83 1.02 -3.31
N ILE A 186 3.81 0.24 -3.61
CA ILE A 186 2.93 -0.37 -2.62
C ILE A 186 3.59 -1.63 -2.04
N LEU A 187 4.08 -2.53 -2.89
CA LEU A 187 4.70 -3.80 -2.46
C LEU A 187 6.08 -3.61 -1.80
N GLY A 188 6.80 -2.55 -2.16
CA GLY A 188 8.18 -2.38 -1.70
C GLY A 188 9.15 -3.35 -2.37
N ASN A 189 10.20 -3.74 -1.64
CA ASN A 189 11.11 -4.79 -2.07
C ASN A 189 10.39 -6.15 -2.01
N HIS A 190 10.51 -6.95 -3.07
CA HIS A 190 9.81 -8.23 -3.15
C HIS A 190 10.49 -9.19 -4.14
N VAL A 191 10.23 -10.47 -3.93
CA VAL A 191 10.60 -11.57 -4.82
C VAL A 191 9.33 -12.29 -5.23
N VAL A 192 9.21 -12.64 -6.52
CA VAL A 192 8.12 -13.47 -7.03
C VAL A 192 8.70 -14.82 -7.43
N VAL A 193 8.10 -15.88 -6.89
CA VAL A 193 8.44 -17.28 -7.17
C VAL A 193 7.28 -17.93 -7.93
N ALA A 194 7.58 -18.68 -8.98
CA ALA A 194 6.62 -19.39 -9.82
C ALA A 194 7.03 -20.85 -10.08
#